data_AF-A0A7B3II91-F1
#
_entry.id   AF-A0A7B3II91-F1
#
_cell.length_a   1.000
_cell.length_b   1.000
_cell.length_c   1.000
_cell.angle_alpha   90.00
_cell.angle_beta   90.00
_cell.angle_gamma   90.00
#
_symmetry.space_group_name_H-M   'P 1'
#
loop_
_entity.id
_entity.type
_entity.pdbx_description
1 polymer ?
#
loop_
_entity_poly.entity_id
_entity_poly.type
_entity_poly.pdbx_seq_one_letter_code
_entity_poly.pdbx_strand_id
1 'polypeptide(L)'
;LLKAESWNEIYDLTDPSVHGDINMMQHKGFQPPVPGLDLQNSEHEIIATVEAAWPGLKIAVNLTPAEVEGWRIYTVGELVKEIQTGAFTPATL
;
A
#
# COMPACT_ATOMS: atom_id res chain seq x y z
N LEU A 1 -2.18 -0.58 15.95
CA LEU A 1 -1.49 -0.24 14.68
C LEU A 1 -0.04 0.05 14.99
N LEU A 2 0.86 -0.83 14.56
CA LEU A 2 2.30 -0.60 14.62
C LEU A 2 2.62 0.54 13.64
N LYS A 3 3.18 1.64 14.15
CA LYS A 3 3.79 2.66 13.28
C LYS A 3 5.25 2.25 13.14
N ALA A 4 5.63 1.74 11.98
CA ALA A 4 7.04 1.51 11.71
C ALA A 4 7.78 2.85 11.74
N GLU A 5 8.89 2.91 12.46
CA GLU A 5 9.68 4.14 12.63
C GLU A 5 10.69 4.34 11.50
N SER A 6 10.87 3.32 10.64
CA SER A 6 11.81 3.36 9.51
C SER A 6 11.38 2.47 8.35
N TRP A 7 11.94 2.74 7.17
CA TRP A 7 11.76 1.89 5.99
C TRP A 7 12.30 0.48 6.17
N ASN A 8 13.37 0.29 6.95
CA ASN A 8 13.92 -1.05 7.19
C ASN A 8 12.90 -1.94 7.91
N GLU A 9 12.24 -1.38 8.92
CA GLU A 9 11.18 -2.09 9.65
C GLU A 9 9.99 -2.43 8.75
N ILE A 10 9.67 -1.59 7.76
CA ILE A 10 8.65 -1.93 6.75
C ILE A 10 9.05 -3.15 5.93
N TYR A 11 10.29 -3.21 5.44
CA TYR A 11 10.75 -4.37 4.67
C TYR A 11 10.80 -5.65 5.52
N ASP A 12 11.10 -5.54 6.82
CA ASP A 12 11.09 -6.67 7.75
C ASP A 12 9.66 -7.16 8.07
N LEU A 13 8.68 -6.26 8.06
CA LEU A 13 7.27 -6.56 8.39
C LEU A 13 6.40 -6.92 7.19
N THR A 14 6.94 -6.86 5.97
CA THR A 14 6.18 -7.11 4.73
C THR A 14 6.77 -8.24 3.91
N ASP A 15 5.93 -8.95 3.18
CA ASP A 15 6.34 -10.02 2.27
C ASP A 15 7.33 -9.50 1.20
N PRO A 16 8.47 -10.20 0.97
CA PRO A 16 9.47 -9.79 0.00
C PRO A 16 8.95 -9.53 -1.42
N SER A 17 7.85 -10.16 -1.83
CA SER A 17 7.26 -9.97 -3.16
C SER A 17 6.75 -8.55 -3.39
N VAL A 18 6.29 -7.83 -2.35
CA VAL A 18 5.79 -6.45 -2.47
C VAL A 18 6.89 -5.40 -2.34
N HIS A 19 8.13 -5.81 -2.04
CA HIS A 19 9.23 -4.88 -1.78
C HIS A 19 9.56 -4.01 -2.99
N GLY A 20 9.34 -4.49 -4.23
CA GLY A 20 9.50 -3.68 -5.43
C GLY A 20 8.59 -2.45 -5.47
N ASP A 21 7.32 -2.62 -5.09
CA ASP A 21 6.34 -1.54 -5.02
C ASP A 21 6.64 -0.56 -3.87
N ILE A 22 6.98 -1.09 -2.69
CA ILE A 22 7.40 -0.30 -1.53
C ILE A 22 8.65 0.54 -1.87
N ASN A 23 9.64 -0.08 -2.52
CA ASN A 23 10.87 0.57 -2.92
C ASN A 23 10.65 1.69 -3.93
N MET A 24 9.75 1.50 -4.89
CA MET A 24 9.37 2.55 -5.83
C MET A 24 8.78 3.76 -5.11
N MET A 25 7.88 3.55 -4.16
CA MET A 25 7.27 4.63 -3.38
C MET A 25 8.31 5.37 -2.51
N GLN A 26 9.25 4.64 -1.92
CA GLN A 26 10.38 5.23 -1.20
C GLN A 26 11.22 6.16 -2.11
N HIS A 27 11.60 5.69 -3.29
CA HIS A 27 12.37 6.48 -4.25
C HIS A 27 11.63 7.71 -4.78
N LYS A 28 10.29 7.67 -4.80
CA LYS A 28 9.44 8.81 -5.14
C LYS A 28 9.27 9.81 -3.98
N GLY A 29 9.84 9.54 -2.81
CA GLY A 29 9.81 10.45 -1.66
C GLY A 29 8.52 10.39 -0.85
N PHE A 30 7.70 9.35 -1.01
CA PHE A 30 6.53 9.14 -0.16
C PHE A 30 6.95 8.79 1.28
N GLN A 31 5.99 8.82 2.20
CA GLN A 31 6.19 8.33 3.57
C GLN A 31 6.18 6.78 3.59
N PRO A 32 6.77 6.15 4.60
CA PRO A 32 6.64 4.70 4.81
C PRO A 32 5.16 4.28 4.82
N PRO A 33 4.82 3.12 4.22
CA PRO A 33 3.47 2.58 4.32
C PRO A 33 3.15 2.12 5.75
N VAL A 34 1.89 1.83 6.01
CA VAL A 34 1.43 1.09 7.19
C VAL A 34 1.35 -0.39 6.80
N PRO A 35 2.12 -1.29 7.43
CA PRO A 35 2.05 -2.72 7.15
C PRO A 35 0.83 -3.34 7.82
N GLY A 36 0.21 -4.33 7.18
CA GLY A 36 -0.89 -5.12 7.74
C GLY A 36 -2.11 -4.28 8.13
N LEU A 37 -2.46 -3.26 7.34
CA LEU A 37 -3.57 -2.37 7.67
C LEU A 37 -4.92 -3.05 7.39
N ASP A 38 -5.79 -3.09 8.40
CA ASP A 38 -7.18 -3.48 8.22
C ASP A 38 -7.96 -2.37 7.50
N LEU A 39 -8.47 -2.67 6.31
CA LEU A 39 -9.37 -1.84 5.55
C LEU A 39 -10.81 -2.19 5.89
N GLN A 40 -11.57 -1.18 6.33
CA GLN A 40 -12.92 -1.37 6.84
C GLN A 40 -13.97 -0.69 5.95
N ASN A 41 -15.18 -1.26 5.93
CA ASN A 41 -16.36 -0.61 5.37
C ASN A 41 -16.96 0.43 6.35
N SER A 42 -18.05 1.08 5.96
CA SER A 42 -18.77 2.06 6.80
C SER A 42 -19.38 1.47 8.07
N GLU A 43 -19.54 0.15 8.14
CA GLU A 43 -20.03 -0.59 9.30
C GLU A 43 -18.90 -1.03 10.26
N HIS A 44 -17.64 -0.64 9.97
CA HIS A 44 -16.42 -1.03 10.69
C HIS A 44 -16.05 -2.52 10.57
N GLU A 45 -16.63 -3.24 9.60
CA GLU A 45 -16.22 -4.61 9.29
C GLU A 45 -14.91 -4.60 8.51
N ILE A 46 -13.99 -5.49 8.89
CA ILE A 46 -12.72 -5.67 8.18
C ILE A 46 -13.00 -6.41 6.88
N ILE A 47 -12.77 -5.73 5.75
CA ILE A 47 -12.94 -6.30 4.40
C ILE A 47 -11.66 -6.97 3.94
N ALA A 48 -10.51 -6.35 4.25
CA ALA A 48 -9.19 -6.89 3.90
C ALA A 48 -8.13 -6.39 4.88
N THR A 49 -7.14 -7.23 5.18
CA THR A 49 -5.88 -6.80 5.79
C THR A 49 -4.84 -6.76 4.68
N VAL A 50 -4.35 -5.55 4.34
CA VAL A 50 -3.45 -5.35 3.21
C VAL A 50 -1.99 -5.34 3.65
N GLU A 51 -1.11 -5.85 2.79
CA GLU A 51 0.32 -5.99 3.05
C GLU A 51 1.00 -4.66 3.40
N ALA A 52 0.79 -3.63 2.56
CA ALA A 52 1.35 -2.30 2.76
C ALA A 52 0.39 -1.22 2.24
N ALA A 53 0.09 -0.20 3.06
CA ALA A 53 -0.87 0.84 2.72
C ALA A 53 -0.33 2.26 2.90
N TRP A 54 -0.77 3.19 2.06
CA TRP A 54 -0.61 4.63 2.22
C TRP A 54 -2.00 5.26 2.48
N PRO A 55 -2.45 5.36 3.75
CA PRO A 55 -3.84 5.74 4.04
C PRO A 55 -4.23 7.13 3.57
N GLY A 56 -3.29 8.09 3.64
CA GLY A 56 -3.50 9.44 3.13
C GLY A 56 -3.68 9.50 1.61
N LEU A 57 -3.23 8.48 0.88
CA LEU A 57 -3.41 8.38 -0.57
C LEU A 57 -4.54 7.44 -0.97
N LYS A 58 -5.10 6.70 -0.01
CA LYS A 58 -6.03 5.58 -0.24
C LYS A 58 -5.50 4.55 -1.25
N ILE A 59 -4.21 4.23 -1.11
CA ILE A 59 -3.52 3.24 -1.93
C ILE A 59 -3.02 2.10 -1.05
N ALA A 60 -3.08 0.87 -1.53
CA ALA A 60 -2.46 -0.29 -0.89
C ALA A 60 -1.84 -1.23 -1.91
N VAL A 61 -0.88 -2.03 -1.46
CA VAL A 61 -0.36 -3.20 -2.18
C VAL A 61 -0.73 -4.44 -1.36
N ASN A 62 -1.16 -5.50 -2.04
CA ASN A 62 -1.55 -6.75 -1.42
C ASN A 62 -1.08 -7.96 -2.24
N LEU A 63 -0.95 -9.12 -1.59
CA LEU A 63 -0.53 -10.35 -2.26
C LEU A 63 -1.61 -10.91 -3.21
N THR A 64 -2.87 -10.72 -2.84
CA THR A 64 -4.03 -11.16 -3.62
C THR A 64 -4.94 -9.97 -3.95
N PRO A 65 -5.71 -10.05 -5.05
CA PRO A 65 -6.68 -9.02 -5.38
C PRO A 65 -7.67 -8.79 -4.23
N ALA A 66 -7.98 -7.53 -3.95
CA ALA A 66 -9.01 -7.12 -3.01
C ALA A 66 -9.71 -5.87 -3.54
N GLU A 67 -11.00 -5.76 -3.29
CA GLU A 67 -11.80 -4.59 -3.63
C GLU A 67 -12.36 -3.99 -2.34
N VAL A 68 -11.97 -2.75 -2.05
CA VAL A 68 -12.47 -1.99 -0.92
C VAL A 68 -12.86 -0.61 -1.40
N GLU A 69 -14.06 -0.17 -1.05
CA GLU A 69 -14.58 1.12 -1.49
C GLU A 69 -13.62 2.27 -1.13
N GLY A 70 -13.34 3.12 -2.13
CA GLY A 70 -12.46 4.28 -1.96
C GLY A 70 -10.98 3.96 -1.88
N TRP A 71 -10.57 2.70 -1.97
CA TRP A 71 -9.16 2.28 -2.03
C TRP A 71 -8.78 1.83 -3.44
N ARG A 72 -7.59 2.23 -3.86
CA ARG A 72 -6.92 1.59 -4.99
C ARG A 72 -5.93 0.57 -4.46
N ILE A 73 -6.20 -0.71 -4.71
CA ILE A 73 -5.39 -1.83 -4.22
C ILE A 73 -4.67 -2.46 -5.42
N TYR A 74 -3.35 -2.51 -5.33
CA TYR A 74 -2.46 -3.11 -6.30
C TYR A 74 -2.06 -4.52 -5.86
N THR A 75 -1.94 -5.43 -6.80
CA THR A 75 -1.20 -6.67 -6.58
C THR A 75 0.27 -6.49 -6.94
N VAL A 76 1.08 -7.50 -6.62
CA VAL A 76 2.55 -7.49 -6.77
C VAL A 76 2.99 -6.93 -8.13
N GLY A 77 3.74 -5.82 -8.10
CA GLY A 77 4.34 -5.17 -9.25
C GLY A 77 3.42 -4.23 -10.05
N GLU A 78 2.12 -4.17 -9.75
CA GLU A 78 1.19 -3.32 -10.49
C GLU A 78 1.39 -1.83 -10.19
N LEU A 79 1.75 -1.49 -8.95
CA LEU A 79 2.04 -0.10 -8.57
C LEU A 79 3.30 0.39 -9.29
N VAL A 80 4.37 -0.43 -9.30
CA VAL A 80 5.58 -0.14 -10.09
C VAL A 80 5.23 0.11 -11.55
N LYS A 81 4.44 -0.78 -12.15
CA LYS A 81 4.02 -0.69 -13.55
C LYS A 81 3.28 0.60 -13.83
N GLU A 82 2.32 0.99 -12.99
CA GLU A 82 1.53 2.21 -13.19
C GLU A 82 2.38 3.48 -13.05
N ILE A 83 3.34 3.50 -12.12
CA ILE A 83 4.28 4.61 -11.98
C ILE A 83 5.19 4.73 -13.21
N GLN A 84 5.68 3.60 -13.74
CA GLN A 84 6.55 3.60 -14.91
C GLN A 84 5.83 4.04 -16.19
N THR A 85 4.54 3.73 -16.32
CA THR A 85 3.72 4.18 -17.46
C THR A 85 3.21 5.61 -17.29
N GLY A 86 3.42 6.24 -16.14
CA GLY A 86 2.96 7.59 -15.83
C GLY A 86 1.45 7.70 -15.57
N ALA A 87 0.76 6.57 -15.41
CA ALA A 87 -0.68 6.54 -15.10
C ALA A 87 -0.96 6.79 -13.61
N PHE A 88 0.07 6.69 -12.76
CA PHE A 88 -0.07 6.89 -11.32
C PHE A 88 -0.49 8.32 -10.99
N THR A 89 -1.68 8.44 -10.43
CA THR A 89 -2.25 9.69 -9.92
C THR A 89 -2.62 9.47 -8.46
N PRO A 90 -1.85 10.02 -7.49
CA PRO A 90 -2.26 9.95 -6.10
C PRO A 90 -3.57 10.73 -5.95
N ALA A 91 -4.53 10.17 -5.23
CA ALA A 91 -5.76 10.89 -4.89
C ALA A 91 -5.36 12.23 -4.26
N THR A 92 -5.83 13.33 -4.83
CA THR A 92 -5.60 14.66 -4.26
C THR A 92 -6.36 14.72 -2.94
N LEU A 93 -5.62 14.92 -1.84
CA LEU A 93 -6.17 15.15 -0.50
C LEU A 93 -7.12 16.35 -0.49
#